data_AF-A0A5N6KDD0-F1
#
_entry.id   AF-A0A5N6KDD0-F1
#
_cell.length_a   1.000
_cell.length_b   1.000
_cell.length_c   1.000
_cell.angle_alpha   90.00
_cell.angle_beta   90.00
_cell.angle_gamma   90.00
#
_symmetry.space_group_name_H-M   'P 1'
#
loop_
_entity.id
_entity.type
_entity.pdbx_description
1 polymer ?
#
loop_
_entity_poly.entity_id
_entity_poly.type
_entity_poly.pdbx_seq_one_letter_code
_entity_poly.pdbx_strand_id
1 'polypeptide(L)'
;MDVAASAPWVEGVETRGVRTHFYLNNPLFKAQLQSEIMPKLLAKSIVKPNKIKFVEGKTLLERAQKALDALRRKQASGERLVWRIAGDD
;
A
#
# COMPACT_ATOMS: atom_id res chain seq x y z
N MET A 1 19.87 0.20 9.18
CA MET A 1 19.40 1.29 10.06
C MET A 1 18.93 0.64 11.35
N ASP A 2 19.47 1.09 12.49
CA ASP A 2 19.03 0.65 13.81
C ASP A 2 17.78 1.47 14.20
N VAL A 3 16.64 0.80 14.33
CA VAL A 3 15.36 1.46 14.61
C VAL A 3 15.23 1.85 16.08
N ALA A 4 15.88 1.12 17.00
CA ALA A 4 15.88 1.48 18.41
C ALA A 4 16.50 2.87 18.64
N ALA A 5 17.55 3.20 17.87
CA ALA A 5 18.21 4.50 17.92
C ALA A 5 17.51 5.62 17.13
N SER A 6 16.43 5.32 16.40
CA SER A 6 15.81 6.29 15.48
C SER A 6 14.88 7.31 16.17
N ALA A 7 14.42 7.03 17.40
CA ALA A 7 13.56 7.92 18.18
C ALA A 7 13.59 7.54 19.67
N PRO A 8 13.21 8.44 20.60
CA PRO A 8 13.02 8.11 22.01
C PRO A 8 11.71 7.33 22.20
N TRP A 9 11.75 6.02 21.94
CA TRP A 9 10.59 5.15 22.07
C TRP A 9 10.13 5.04 23.53
N VAL A 10 8.82 4.94 23.73
CA VAL A 10 8.23 4.73 25.04
C VAL A 10 8.54 3.31 25.53
N GLU A 11 8.65 3.13 26.84
CA GLU A 11 8.86 1.83 27.48
C GLU A 11 7.81 0.79 27.02
N GLY A 12 8.26 -0.42 26.69
CA GLY A 12 7.42 -1.52 26.20
C GLY A 12 7.18 -1.54 24.68
N VAL A 13 7.65 -0.55 23.92
CA VAL A 13 7.56 -0.57 22.45
C VAL A 13 8.55 -1.56 21.85
N GLU A 14 8.06 -2.59 21.14
CA GLU A 14 8.90 -3.50 20.37
C GLU A 14 9.27 -2.86 19.01
N THR A 15 10.51 -2.41 18.88
CA THR A 15 10.99 -1.81 17.62
C THR A 15 11.40 -2.87 16.61
N ARG A 16 10.76 -2.90 15.43
CA ARG A 16 11.15 -3.76 14.31
C ARG A 16 11.48 -2.95 13.07
N GLY A 17 12.73 -3.05 12.62
CA GLY A 17 13.15 -2.44 11.36
C GLY A 17 12.58 -3.16 10.15
N VAL A 18 11.66 -2.51 9.44
CA VAL A 18 11.22 -2.97 8.12
C VAL A 18 12.28 -2.58 7.11
N ARG A 19 12.95 -3.58 6.54
CA ARG A 19 13.90 -3.35 5.45
C ARG A 19 13.29 -3.79 4.13
N THR A 20 13.06 -2.85 3.23
CA THR A 20 12.53 -3.14 1.89
C THR A 20 13.65 -3.72 1.00
N HIS A 21 13.30 -4.58 0.04
CA HIS A 21 14.19 -5.13 -0.99
C HIS A 21 15.30 -6.12 -0.55
N PHE A 22 15.29 -6.64 0.69
CA PHE A 22 16.26 -7.66 1.12
C PHE A 22 16.14 -8.99 0.35
N TYR A 23 15.00 -9.22 -0.29
CA TYR A 23 14.79 -10.39 -1.14
C TYR A 23 15.80 -10.46 -2.31
N LEU A 24 16.44 -9.35 -2.68
CA LEU A 24 17.49 -9.33 -3.70
C LEU A 24 18.76 -10.09 -3.28
N ASN A 25 18.99 -10.25 -1.98
CA ASN A 25 20.14 -11.01 -1.46
C ASN A 25 19.92 -12.52 -1.54
N ASN A 26 18.68 -12.96 -1.78
CA ASN A 26 18.35 -14.35 -2.02
C ASN A 26 18.25 -14.57 -3.53
N PRO A 27 19.14 -15.38 -4.15
CA PRO A 27 19.15 -15.57 -5.60
C PRO A 27 17.81 -16.03 -6.19
N LEU A 28 17.10 -16.91 -5.48
CA LEU A 28 15.78 -17.41 -5.87
C LEU A 28 14.76 -16.27 -5.89
N PHE A 29 14.66 -15.51 -4.80
CA PHE A 29 13.69 -14.43 -4.71
C PHE A 29 14.03 -13.26 -5.62
N LYS A 30 15.32 -12.96 -5.83
CA LYS A 30 15.77 -11.97 -6.80
C LYS A 30 15.23 -12.29 -8.21
N ALA A 31 15.29 -13.56 -8.62
CA ALA A 31 14.88 -13.99 -9.95
C ALA A 31 13.36 -14.21 -10.09
N GLN A 32 12.71 -14.76 -9.07
CA GLN A 32 11.37 -15.34 -9.19
C GLN A 32 10.30 -14.70 -8.31
N LEU A 33 10.66 -13.90 -7.29
CA LEU A 33 9.66 -13.40 -6.34
C LEU A 33 8.55 -12.61 -7.04
N GLN A 34 8.92 -11.64 -7.86
CA GLN A 34 7.94 -10.75 -8.51
C GLN A 34 7.34 -11.34 -9.80
N SER A 35 8.14 -12.07 -10.58
CA SER A 35 7.74 -12.59 -11.89
C SER A 35 6.91 -13.88 -11.81
N GLU A 36 7.12 -14.71 -10.79
CA GLU A 36 6.52 -16.04 -10.71
C GLU A 36 5.77 -16.29 -9.39
N ILE A 37 6.43 -16.06 -8.25
CA ILE A 37 5.87 -16.40 -6.93
C ILE A 37 4.67 -15.51 -6.61
N MET A 38 4.82 -14.18 -6.72
CA MET A 38 3.76 -13.23 -6.41
C MET A 38 2.48 -13.45 -7.26
N PRO A 39 2.55 -13.62 -8.60
CA PRO A 39 1.37 -13.97 -9.41
C PRO A 39 0.66 -15.24 -8.93
N LYS A 40 1.41 -16.30 -8.58
CA LYS A 40 0.85 -17.55 -8.06
C LYS A 40 0.14 -17.35 -6.71
N LEU A 41 0.72 -16.54 -5.82
CA LEU A 41 0.12 -16.23 -4.51
C LEU A 41 -1.17 -15.42 -4.64
N LEU A 42 -1.21 -14.47 -5.59
CA LEU A 42 -2.40 -13.69 -5.92
C LEU A 42 -3.50 -14.58 -6.52
N ALA A 43 -3.14 -15.44 -7.48
CA ALA A 43 -4.08 -16.39 -8.10
C ALA A 43 -4.71 -17.33 -7.07
N LYS A 44 -3.95 -17.74 -6.05
CA LYS A 44 -4.42 -18.57 -4.94
C LYS A 44 -5.09 -17.78 -3.81
N SER A 45 -5.22 -16.46 -3.93
CA SER A 45 -5.76 -15.57 -2.88
C SER A 45 -5.06 -15.66 -1.52
N ILE A 46 -3.83 -16.18 -1.47
CA ILE A 46 -2.99 -16.21 -0.26
C ILE A 46 -2.51 -14.79 0.06
N VAL A 47 -2.08 -14.06 -0.97
CA VAL A 47 -1.89 -12.62 -0.92
C VAL A 47 -3.12 -11.98 -1.55
N LYS A 48 -3.65 -10.94 -0.90
CA LYS A 48 -4.80 -10.17 -1.41
C LYS A 48 -4.37 -8.73 -1.68
N PRO A 49 -4.74 -8.15 -2.84
CA PRO A 49 -4.52 -6.74 -3.07
C PRO A 49 -5.32 -5.90 -2.06
N ASN A 50 -4.82 -4.71 -1.78
CA ASN A 50 -5.56 -3.73 -0.98
C ASN A 50 -6.91 -3.45 -1.65
N LYS A 51 -7.97 -3.36 -0.84
CA LYS A 51 -9.31 -3.01 -1.34
C LYS A 51 -9.25 -1.67 -2.06
N ILE A 52 -9.89 -1.59 -3.22
CA ILE A 52 -9.98 -0.37 -4.00
C ILE A 52 -11.29 0.32 -3.66
N LYS A 53 -11.23 1.62 -3.42
CA LYS A 53 -12.40 2.47 -3.22
C LYS A 53 -12.44 3.53 -4.31
N PHE A 54 -13.44 3.44 -5.17
CA PHE A 54 -13.70 4.44 -6.20
C PHE A 54 -14.32 5.68 -5.58
N VAL A 55 -13.74 6.85 -5.89
CA VAL A 55 -14.22 8.14 -5.40
C VAL A 55 -15.07 8.80 -6.47
N GLU A 56 -16.37 8.85 -6.22
CA GLU A 56 -17.38 9.37 -7.14
C GLU A 56 -17.58 10.88 -7.01
N GLY A 57 -17.86 11.54 -8.13
CA GLY A 57 -18.09 12.98 -8.21
C GLY A 57 -18.28 13.43 -9.66
N LYS A 58 -19.02 14.52 -9.87
CA LYS A 58 -19.38 15.02 -11.20
C LYS A 58 -18.17 15.56 -11.95
N THR A 59 -17.31 16.29 -11.24
CA THR A 59 -16.09 16.88 -11.81
C THR A 59 -14.85 16.18 -11.27
N LEU A 60 -13.74 16.29 -12.01
CA LEU A 60 -12.44 15.82 -11.55
C LEU A 60 -12.03 16.47 -10.22
N LEU A 61 -12.27 17.79 -10.09
CA LEU A 61 -11.98 18.54 -8.87
C LEU A 61 -12.74 17.97 -7.67
N GLU A 62 -14.03 17.68 -7.84
CA GLU A 62 -14.87 17.10 -6.78
C GLU A 62 -14.35 15.72 -6.34
N ARG A 63 -13.97 14.86 -7.28
CA ARG A 63 -13.40 13.53 -6.98
C ARG A 63 -12.09 13.64 -6.22
N ALA A 64 -11.18 14.51 -6.66
CA ALA A 64 -9.90 14.73 -5.99
C ALA A 64 -10.08 15.29 -4.57
N GLN A 65 -10.95 16.28 -4.40
CA GLN A 65 -11.23 16.88 -3.10
C GLN A 65 -11.80 15.85 -2.12
N LYS A 66 -12.80 15.05 -2.55
CA LYS A 66 -13.37 13.97 -1.74
C LYS A 66 -12.33 12.92 -1.34
N ALA A 67 -11.41 12.56 -2.24
CA ALA A 67 -10.34 11.61 -1.94
C ALA A 67 -9.40 12.14 -0.86
N LEU A 68 -8.97 13.40 -0.97
CA LEU A 68 -8.11 14.05 0.01
C LEU A 68 -8.82 14.19 1.38
N ASP A 69 -10.10 14.54 1.38
CA ASP A 69 -10.86 14.67 2.62
C ASP A 69 -11.06 13.32 3.30
N ALA A 70 -11.29 12.24 2.54
CA ALA A 70 -11.34 10.88 3.09
C ALA A 70 -10.03 10.47 3.76
N LEU A 71 -8.87 10.84 3.18
CA LEU A 71 -7.56 10.60 3.80
C LEU A 71 -7.38 11.42 5.09
N ARG A 72 -7.65 12.73 5.05
CA ARG A 72 -7.52 13.62 6.21
C ARG A 72 -8.39 13.19 7.39
N ARG A 73 -9.60 12.74 7.09
CA ARG A 73 -10.57 12.24 8.09
C ARG A 73 -10.33 10.79 8.50
N LYS A 74 -9.25 10.15 8.03
CA LYS A 74 -8.90 8.75 8.31
C LYS A 74 -10.03 7.76 7.97
N GLN A 75 -10.79 8.04 6.93
CA GLN A 75 -11.93 7.21 6.48
C GLN A 75 -11.51 6.05 5.57
N ALA A 76 -10.28 6.07 5.05
CA ALA A 76 -9.69 4.98 4.29
C ALA A 76 -8.64 4.28 5.16
N SER A 77 -8.86 3.00 5.47
CA SER A 77 -7.92 2.19 6.25
C SER A 77 -7.36 1.06 5.38
N GLY A 78 -6.14 1.24 4.89
CA GLY A 78 -5.48 0.29 3.99
C GLY A 78 -6.08 0.22 2.58
N GLU A 79 -7.16 0.97 2.29
CA GLU A 79 -7.80 1.02 0.98
C GLU A 79 -7.04 1.95 0.03
N ARG A 80 -6.99 1.56 -1.25
CA ARG A 80 -6.48 2.43 -2.32
C ARG A 80 -7.63 3.27 -2.87
N LEU A 81 -7.57 4.58 -2.67
CA LEU A 81 -8.50 5.53 -3.29
C LEU A 81 -8.15 5.69 -4.77
N VAL A 82 -9.15 5.53 -5.64
CA VAL A 82 -9.02 5.66 -7.10
C VAL A 82 -10.14 6.53 -7.62
N TRP A 83 -9.85 7.43 -8.57
CA TRP A 83 -10.87 8.22 -9.25
C TRP A 83 -10.57 8.32 -10.74
N ARG A 84 -11.62 8.41 -11.57
CA ARG A 84 -11.48 8.58 -13.01
C ARG A 84 -11.05 9.99 -13.37
N ILE A 85 -10.23 10.13 -14.41
CA ILE A 85 -9.73 11.42 -14.90
C ILE A 85 -10.59 11.95 -16.06
N ALA A 86 -10.94 11.09 -17.02
CA ALA A 86 -11.88 11.39 -18.09
C ALA A 86 -13.30 10.85 -17.75
N GLY A 87 -14.33 11.46 -18.35
CA GLY A 87 -15.68 10.89 -18.36
C GLY A 87 -15.75 9.68 -19.29
N ASP A 88 -16.78 8.85 -19.11
CA ASP A 88 -17.13 7.82 -20.09
C ASP A 88 -17.84 8.54 -21.26
N ASP A 89 -17.06 9.13 -22.18
CA ASP A 89 -17.53 9.55 -23.52
C ASP A 89 -17.44 8.36 -24.49
#